data_AF-A0A6G8ASA9-F1
#
_entry.id   AF-A0A6G8ASA9-F1
#
_cell.length_a   1.000
_cell.length_b   1.000
_cell.length_c   1.000
_cell.angle_alpha   90.00
_cell.angle_beta   90.00
_cell.angle_gamma   90.00
#
_symmetry.space_group_name_H-M   'P 1'
#
loop_
_entity.id
_entity.type
_entity.pdbx_description
1 polymer ?
#
loop_
_entity_poly.entity_id
_entity_poly.type
_entity_poly.pdbx_seq_one_letter_code
_entity_poly.pdbx_strand_id
1 'polypeptide(L)'
;MVSSNRSVKSDSDNGVKKFTRFISRSSQRFFSSFIDEEMEKEKRSKQLFQQISQAITQKNVVVIQYRDDLQAKSSKRFETLVGRIYQHETNPEAIVVKLQKNNQVRMISAKNIKKISIIKQ
;
A
#
# COMPACT_ATOMS: atom_id res chain seq x y z
N MET A 1 -2.15 -23.61 75.53
CA MET A 1 -1.17 -22.66 74.95
C MET A 1 -1.12 -22.91 73.45
N VAL A 2 -1.46 -21.88 72.67
CA VAL A 2 -1.48 -21.89 71.19
C VAL A 2 -0.09 -21.56 70.67
N SER A 3 0.34 -22.18 69.56
CA SER A 3 1.22 -21.57 68.55
C SER A 3 1.23 -22.42 67.28
N SER A 4 0.38 -22.07 66.32
CA SER A 4 0.45 -22.53 64.93
C SER A 4 1.41 -21.61 64.16
N ASN A 5 2.54 -22.13 63.67
CA ASN A 5 3.35 -21.41 62.68
C ASN A 5 2.96 -21.85 61.27
N ARG A 6 2.09 -21.07 60.64
CA ARG A 6 1.77 -21.13 59.22
C ARG A 6 2.79 -20.26 58.47
N SER A 7 3.67 -20.87 57.68
CA SER A 7 4.50 -20.13 56.73
C SER A 7 3.65 -19.71 55.53
N VAL A 8 3.68 -18.41 55.25
CA VAL A 8 2.89 -17.75 54.19
C VAL A 8 3.57 -18.04 52.84
N LYS A 9 2.87 -18.72 51.93
CA LYS A 9 3.24 -18.76 50.51
C LYS A 9 2.93 -17.40 49.88
N SER A 10 3.94 -16.76 49.29
CA SER A 10 3.84 -15.50 48.58
C SER A 10 3.26 -15.71 47.17
N ASP A 11 1.98 -15.37 46.98
CA ASP A 11 1.26 -15.39 45.69
C ASP A 11 1.53 -14.14 44.83
N SER A 12 2.80 -13.79 44.56
CA SER A 12 3.15 -12.59 43.76
C SER A 12 3.76 -12.87 42.38
N ASP A 13 4.12 -14.11 42.04
CA ASP A 13 4.91 -14.40 40.83
C ASP A 13 4.09 -14.76 39.56
N ASN A 14 2.76 -14.87 39.65
CA ASN A 14 1.90 -15.31 38.54
C ASN A 14 1.31 -14.16 37.70
N GLY A 15 1.31 -12.93 38.21
CA GLY A 15 0.78 -11.75 37.50
C GLY A 15 1.72 -11.25 36.41
N VAL A 16 3.00 -11.06 36.74
CA VAL A 16 4.00 -10.46 35.84
C VAL A 16 4.18 -11.29 34.57
N LYS A 17 4.26 -12.62 34.68
CA LYS A 17 4.38 -13.57 33.54
C LYS A 17 3.15 -13.58 32.62
N LYS A 18 1.95 -13.35 33.15
CA LYS A 18 0.71 -13.25 32.36
C LYS A 18 0.63 -11.92 31.61
N PHE A 19 1.04 -10.82 32.23
CA PHE A 19 1.13 -9.51 31.56
C PHE A 19 2.20 -9.48 30.47
N THR A 20 3.40 -10.04 30.68
CA THR A 20 4.43 -10.12 29.62
C THR A 20 3.98 -10.99 28.45
N ARG A 21 3.32 -12.14 28.71
CA ARG A 21 2.75 -12.97 27.63
C ARG A 21 1.61 -12.27 26.89
N PHE A 22 0.79 -11.49 27.58
CA PHE A 22 -0.29 -10.72 26.96
C PHE A 22 0.24 -9.57 26.10
N ILE A 23 1.20 -8.78 26.61
CA ILE A 23 1.84 -7.71 25.87
C ILE A 23 2.59 -8.28 24.66
N SER A 24 3.42 -9.31 24.86
CA SER A 24 4.16 -9.97 23.77
C SER A 24 3.27 -10.50 22.64
N ARG A 25 2.11 -11.09 22.96
CA ARG A 25 1.16 -11.57 21.94
C ARG A 25 0.43 -10.45 21.23
N SER A 26 0.14 -9.35 21.91
CA SER A 26 -0.51 -8.18 21.29
C SER A 26 0.47 -7.44 20.39
N SER A 27 1.67 -7.09 20.85
CA SER A 27 2.66 -6.38 20.06
C SER A 27 3.16 -7.20 18.89
N GLN A 28 3.40 -8.51 19.04
CA GLN A 28 3.76 -9.37 17.89
C GLN A 28 2.69 -9.36 16.80
N ARG A 29 1.39 -9.39 17.16
CA ARG A 29 0.30 -9.33 16.18
C ARG A 29 0.21 -7.98 15.47
N PHE A 30 0.44 -6.89 16.19
CA PHE A 30 0.50 -5.55 15.59
C PHE A 30 1.72 -5.41 14.67
N PHE A 31 2.92 -5.83 15.11
CA PHE A 31 4.12 -5.80 14.29
C PHE A 31 4.02 -6.70 13.05
N SER A 32 3.45 -7.90 13.17
CA SER A 32 3.23 -8.77 12.01
C SER A 32 2.27 -8.12 11.01
N SER A 33 1.17 -7.49 11.48
CA SER A 33 0.26 -6.79 10.57
C SER A 33 0.92 -5.61 9.84
N PHE A 34 1.83 -4.88 10.49
CA PHE A 34 2.57 -3.79 9.82
C PHE A 34 3.52 -4.31 8.74
N ILE A 35 4.24 -5.40 9.03
CA ILE A 35 5.16 -6.02 8.06
C ILE A 35 4.38 -6.56 6.86
N ASP A 36 3.25 -7.24 7.11
CA ASP A 36 2.38 -7.77 6.05
C ASP A 36 1.82 -6.65 5.16
N GLU A 37 1.42 -5.51 5.75
CA GLU A 37 0.95 -4.34 5.01
C GLU A 37 2.03 -3.72 4.11
N GLU A 38 3.27 -3.62 4.59
CA GLU A 38 4.39 -3.08 3.82
C GLU A 38 4.75 -3.99 2.63
N MET A 39 4.81 -5.30 2.87
CA MET A 39 5.04 -6.30 1.82
C MET A 39 3.95 -6.27 0.74
N GLU A 40 2.68 -6.17 1.14
CA GLU A 40 1.57 -6.10 0.19
C GLU A 40 1.59 -4.80 -0.62
N LYS A 41 2.02 -3.68 -0.04
CA LYS A 41 2.21 -2.41 -0.75
C LYS A 41 3.31 -2.50 -1.80
N GLU A 42 4.45 -3.11 -1.47
CA GLU A 42 5.56 -3.30 -2.41
C GLU A 42 5.15 -4.20 -3.58
N LYS A 43 4.45 -5.31 -3.28
CA LYS A 43 3.93 -6.23 -4.29
C LYS A 43 2.97 -5.56 -5.26
N ARG A 44 2.06 -4.72 -4.76
CA ARG A 44 1.13 -3.93 -5.59
C ARG A 44 1.88 -2.94 -6.48
N SER A 45 2.91 -2.27 -5.95
CA SER A 45 3.76 -1.37 -6.72
C SER A 45 4.45 -2.11 -7.88
N LYS A 46 5.09 -3.25 -7.59
CA LYS A 46 5.74 -4.10 -8.60
C LYS A 46 4.77 -4.56 -9.69
N GLN A 47 3.57 -5.01 -9.30
CA GLN A 47 2.52 -5.41 -10.24
C GLN A 47 2.06 -4.25 -11.12
N LEU A 48 1.89 -3.06 -10.55
CA LEU A 48 1.52 -1.86 -11.29
C LEU A 48 2.58 -1.51 -12.34
N PHE A 49 3.86 -1.47 -11.95
CA PHE A 49 4.95 -1.20 -12.88
C PHE A 49 5.04 -2.25 -13.99
N GLN A 50 4.82 -3.53 -13.67
CA GLN A 50 4.78 -4.59 -14.67
C GLN A 50 3.65 -4.39 -15.68
N GLN A 51 2.46 -4.00 -15.23
CA GLN A 51 1.32 -3.70 -16.11
C GLN A 51 1.57 -2.48 -17.00
N ILE A 52 2.22 -1.45 -16.46
CA ILE A 52 2.66 -0.26 -17.20
C ILE A 52 3.65 -0.67 -18.30
N SER A 53 4.72 -1.38 -17.94
CA SER A 53 5.72 -1.83 -18.91
C SER A 53 5.11 -2.72 -19.99
N GLN A 54 4.21 -3.63 -19.61
CA GLN A 54 3.48 -4.46 -20.56
C GLN A 54 2.67 -3.61 -21.54
N ALA A 55 1.91 -2.62 -21.04
CA ALA A 55 1.07 -1.78 -21.89
C ALA A 55 1.89 -0.88 -22.82
N ILE A 56 3.06 -0.39 -22.38
CA ILE A 56 4.00 0.38 -23.23
C ILE A 56 4.53 -0.51 -24.36
N THR A 57 5.08 -1.68 -24.02
CA THR A 57 5.66 -2.62 -25.00
C THR A 57 4.63 -3.06 -26.05
N GLN A 58 3.40 -3.33 -25.59
CA GLN A 58 2.31 -3.79 -26.46
C GLN A 58 1.57 -2.63 -27.16
N LYS A 59 1.91 -1.38 -26.87
CA LYS A 59 1.24 -0.16 -27.40
C LYS A 59 -0.28 -0.16 -27.16
N ASN A 60 -0.72 -0.81 -26.08
CA ASN A 60 -2.13 -0.97 -25.75
C ASN A 60 -2.76 0.34 -25.25
N VAL A 61 -4.07 0.46 -25.43
CA VAL A 61 -4.85 1.49 -24.75
C VAL A 61 -5.11 1.03 -23.32
N VAL A 62 -4.98 1.95 -22.38
CA VAL A 62 -5.21 1.70 -20.95
C VAL A 62 -6.24 2.65 -20.38
N VAL A 63 -6.92 2.18 -19.34
CA VAL A 63 -7.73 2.99 -18.44
C VAL A 63 -6.96 3.15 -17.13
N ILE A 64 -6.70 4.40 -16.74
CA ILE A 64 -5.92 4.73 -15.55
C ILE A 64 -6.82 5.49 -14.59
N GLN A 65 -6.98 4.97 -13.37
CA GLN A 65 -7.54 5.72 -12.27
C GLN A 65 -6.40 6.28 -11.42
N TYR A 66 -6.34 7.60 -11.28
CA TYR A 66 -5.28 8.29 -10.55
C TYR A 66 -5.82 9.44 -9.71
N ARG A 67 -4.99 9.96 -8.80
CA ARG A 67 -5.31 11.14 -7.99
C ARG A 67 -4.23 12.20 -8.19
N ASP A 68 -4.57 13.35 -8.74
CA ASP A 68 -3.61 14.44 -8.86
C ASP A 68 -3.35 15.07 -7.48
N ASP A 69 -2.10 15.11 -7.05
CA ASP A 69 -1.71 15.68 -5.76
C ASP A 69 -1.94 17.20 -5.70
N LEU A 70 -1.92 17.87 -6.86
CA LEU A 70 -2.23 19.30 -6.94
C LEU A 70 -3.72 19.59 -6.64
N GLN A 71 -4.60 18.64 -6.97
CA GLN A 71 -6.05 18.70 -6.70
C GLN A 71 -6.43 18.02 -5.36
N ALA A 72 -5.54 17.21 -4.78
CA ALA A 72 -5.79 16.41 -3.58
C ALA A 72 -6.14 17.24 -2.34
N LYS A 73 -5.80 18.53 -2.33
CA LYS A 73 -6.14 19.46 -1.23
C LYS A 73 -7.63 19.86 -1.21
N SER A 74 -8.36 19.75 -2.33
CA SER A 74 -9.74 20.24 -2.43
C SER A 74 -10.78 19.15 -2.66
N SER A 75 -10.42 17.98 -3.19
CA SER A 75 -11.36 16.87 -3.31
C SER A 75 -10.64 15.52 -3.26
N LYS A 76 -11.14 14.56 -2.46
CA LYS A 76 -10.67 13.16 -2.45
C LYS A 76 -11.07 12.40 -3.74
N ARG A 77 -11.24 13.11 -4.86
CA ARG A 77 -11.79 12.57 -6.09
C ARG A 77 -10.68 11.92 -6.92
N PHE A 78 -10.93 10.70 -7.35
CA PHE A 78 -10.09 10.04 -8.35
C PHE A 78 -10.54 10.49 -9.74
N GLU A 79 -9.58 10.74 -10.61
CA GLU A 79 -9.80 10.98 -12.03
C GLU A 79 -9.52 9.70 -12.83
N THR A 80 -10.18 9.56 -13.97
CA THR A 80 -10.00 8.43 -14.88
C THR A 80 -9.55 8.95 -16.24
N LEU A 81 -8.42 8.44 -16.73
CA LEU A 81 -7.89 8.72 -18.07
C LEU A 81 -7.99 7.47 -18.94
N VAL A 82 -8.20 7.69 -20.23
CA VAL A 82 -8.15 6.63 -21.25
C VAL A 82 -7.19 7.07 -22.33
N GLY A 83 -6.18 6.25 -22.62
CA GLY A 83 -5.14 6.63 -23.57
C GLY A 83 -4.02 5.60 -23.69
N ARG A 84 -3.02 5.95 -24.51
CA ARG A 84 -1.76 5.20 -24.59
C ARG A 84 -0.75 5.79 -23.63
N ILE A 85 0.06 4.94 -23.03
CA ILE A 85 1.08 5.34 -22.07
C ILE A 85 2.48 5.24 -22.66
N TYR A 86 3.34 6.13 -22.20
CA TYR A 86 4.75 6.21 -22.52
C TYR A 86 5.52 6.49 -21.22
N GLN A 87 6.72 5.92 -21.11
CA GLN A 87 7.61 6.22 -19.99
C GLN A 87 8.36 7.51 -20.28
N HIS A 88 8.52 8.37 -19.28
CA HIS A 88 9.40 9.52 -19.39
C HIS A 88 10.86 9.07 -19.42
N GLU A 89 11.67 9.68 -20.30
CA GLU A 89 13.05 9.23 -20.58
C GLU A 89 13.97 9.26 -19.35
N THR A 90 13.84 10.30 -18.52
CA THR A 90 14.72 10.52 -17.37
C THR A 90 14.06 10.29 -16.02
N ASN A 91 12.74 10.12 -15.98
CA ASN A 91 11.98 9.99 -14.73
C ASN A 91 11.07 8.76 -14.81
N PRO A 92 11.50 7.61 -14.29
CA PRO A 92 10.73 6.37 -14.41
C PRO A 92 9.38 6.42 -13.66
N GLU A 93 9.24 7.33 -12.69
CA GLU A 93 7.97 7.54 -11.98
C GLU A 93 7.00 8.45 -12.73
N ALA A 94 7.47 9.20 -13.73
CA ALA A 94 6.63 10.02 -14.57
C ALA A 94 6.12 9.21 -15.77
N ILE A 95 4.80 9.13 -15.88
CA ILE A 95 4.11 8.46 -16.99
C ILE A 95 3.45 9.52 -17.85
N VAL A 96 3.70 9.45 -19.14
CA VAL A 96 3.09 10.31 -20.14
C VAL A 96 1.91 9.56 -20.76
N VAL A 97 0.73 10.13 -20.67
CA VAL A 97 -0.52 9.57 -21.19
C VAL A 97 -0.97 10.41 -22.38
N LYS A 98 -1.03 9.82 -23.57
CA LYS A 98 -1.70 10.42 -24.73
C LYS A 98 -3.17 10.02 -24.70
N LEU A 99 -4.03 10.98 -24.36
CA LEU A 99 -5.47 10.78 -24.21
C LEU A 99 -6.14 10.43 -25.53
N GLN A 100 -7.01 9.42 -25.52
CA GLN A 100 -7.70 8.96 -26.72
C GLN A 100 -8.76 9.97 -27.22
N LYS A 101 -9.42 10.69 -26.31
CA LYS A 101 -10.52 11.61 -26.64
C LYS A 101 -10.10 12.79 -27.52
N ASN A 102 -8.93 13.36 -27.24
CA ASN A 102 -8.52 14.65 -27.81
C ASN A 102 -7.03 14.73 -28.15
N ASN A 103 -6.30 13.62 -28.10
CA ASN A 103 -4.86 13.55 -28.31
C ASN A 103 -4.02 14.45 -27.39
N GLN A 104 -4.60 15.00 -26.32
CA GLN A 104 -3.84 15.76 -25.34
C GLN A 104 -2.87 14.84 -24.62
N VAL A 105 -1.70 15.38 -24.32
CA VAL A 105 -0.67 14.72 -23.55
C VAL A 105 -0.79 15.18 -22.11
N ARG A 106 -0.89 14.23 -21.17
CA ARG A 106 -0.84 14.51 -19.73
C ARG A 106 0.31 13.73 -19.10
N MET A 107 1.02 14.38 -18.20
CA MET A 107 2.01 13.70 -17.35
C MET A 107 1.38 13.44 -15.99
N ILE A 108 1.51 12.22 -15.49
CA ILE A 108 1.04 11.82 -14.16
C ILE A 108 2.16 11.03 -13.45
N SER A 109 2.15 11.06 -12.12
CA SER A 109 3.05 10.21 -11.34
C SER A 109 2.49 8.79 -11.21
N ALA A 110 3.32 7.77 -11.40
CA ALA A 110 3.00 6.38 -11.16
C ALA A 110 2.56 6.12 -9.70
N LYS A 111 3.11 6.89 -8.74
CA LYS A 111 2.75 6.83 -7.31
C LYS A 111 1.28 7.16 -7.05
N ASN A 112 0.70 7.96 -7.95
CA ASN A 112 -0.65 8.48 -7.82
C ASN A 112 -1.69 7.61 -8.52
N ILE A 113 -1.25 6.55 -9.21
CA ILE A 113 -2.12 5.60 -9.87
C ILE A 113 -2.67 4.64 -8.83
N LYS A 114 -3.99 4.61 -8.73
CA LYS A 114 -4.70 3.64 -7.91
C LYS A 114 -4.92 2.32 -8.64
N LYS A 115 -5.20 2.38 -9.94
CA LYS A 115 -5.51 1.23 -10.77
C LYS A 115 -5.20 1.51 -12.23
N ILE A 116 -4.66 0.51 -12.91
CA ILE A 116 -4.56 0.48 -14.38
C ILE A 116 -5.32 -0.73 -14.91
N SER A 117 -5.90 -0.61 -16.09
CA SER A 117 -6.56 -1.71 -16.80
C SER A 117 -6.21 -1.62 -18.28
N ILE A 118 -5.70 -2.72 -18.82
CA ILE A 118 -5.29 -2.82 -20.22
C ILE A 118 -6.50 -3.22 -21.05
N ILE A 119 -6.84 -2.42 -22.05
CA ILE A 119 -7.83 -2.77 -23.06
C ILE A 119 -7.09 -3.62 -24.10
N LYS A 120 -7.33 -4.94 -24.07
CA LYS A 120 -6.80 -5.86 -25.08
C LYS A 120 -7.52 -5.55 -26.40
N GLN A 121 -6.74 -5.29 -27.45
CA GLN A 121 -7.22 -5.17 -28.82
C GLN A 121 -7.06 -6.50 -29.53
#